data_AF-A0A2S0U559-F1
#
_entry.id   AF-A0A2S0U559-F1
#
_cell.length_a   1.000
_cell.length_b   1.000
_cell.length_c   1.000
_cell.angle_alpha   90.00
_cell.angle_beta   90.00
_cell.angle_gamma   90.00
#
_symmetry.space_group_name_H-M   'P 1'
#
loop_
_entity.id
_entity.type
_entity.pdbx_description
1 polymer ?
#
loop_
_entity_poly.entity_id
_entity_poly.type
_entity_poly.pdbx_seq_one_letter_code
_entity_poly.pdbx_strand_id
1 'polypeptide(L)' 'MYYSRKRPMIDLPQEMTTIWSCTNEKCNGWMRDNFVFLNQPICGQCNSFMEKSEKMLPILANTSPNQTKH' A
#
# COMPACT_ATOMS: atom_id res chain seq x y z
N MET A 1 25.73 -3.04 26.72
CA MET A 1 24.88 -2.03 26.04
C MET A 1 24.58 -2.52 24.64
N TYR A 2 23.40 -3.12 24.42
CA TYR A 2 23.01 -3.63 23.10
C TYR A 2 22.34 -2.49 22.33
N TYR A 3 23.13 -1.72 21.59
CA TYR A 3 22.59 -0.66 20.73
C TYR A 3 21.83 -1.33 19.59
N SER A 4 20.51 -1.45 19.75
CA SER A 4 19.59 -1.73 18.66
C SER A 4 19.89 -0.71 17.56
N ARG A 5 20.47 -1.18 16.46
CA ARG A 5 20.82 -0.39 15.28
C ARG A 5 19.52 0.20 14.75
N LYS A 6 19.15 1.40 15.23
CA LYS A 6 18.22 2.28 14.54
C LYS A 6 18.88 2.52 13.17
N ARG A 7 18.51 1.72 12.17
CA ARG A 7 18.87 2.02 10.79
C ARG A 7 18.42 3.47 10.59
N PRO A 8 19.31 4.37 10.15
CA PRO A 8 18.87 5.65 9.64
C PRO A 8 17.77 5.32 8.64
N MET A 9 16.61 5.95 8.79
CA MET A 9 15.61 5.97 7.72
C MET A 9 16.33 6.63 6.56
N ILE A 10 16.95 5.81 5.71
CA ILE A 10 17.48 6.25 4.43
C ILE A 10 16.28 6.92 3.77
N ASP A 11 16.42 8.20 3.41
CA ASP A 11 15.42 8.92 2.64
C ASP A 11 15.33 8.26 1.26
N LEU A 12 14.64 7.13 1.22
CA LEU A 12 14.33 6.43 0.00
C LEU A 12 13.47 7.39 -0.81
N PRO A 13 13.77 7.57 -2.10
CA PRO A 13 12.95 8.43 -2.95
C PRO A 13 11.50 7.95 -2.84
N GLN A 14 10.62 8.89 -2.57
CA GLN A 14 9.19 8.65 -2.44
C GLN A 14 8.47 9.17 -3.68
N GLU A 15 7.41 8.48 -4.06
CA GLU A 15 6.55 8.86 -5.17
C GLU A 15 5.08 8.83 -4.74
N MET A 16 4.27 9.69 -5.37
CA MET A 16 2.82 9.66 -5.21
C MET A 16 2.29 8.37 -5.84
N THR A 17 1.87 7.43 -4.99
CA THR A 17 1.37 6.13 -5.43
C THR A 17 -0.13 6.06 -5.20
N THR A 18 -0.87 5.60 -6.21
CA THR A 18 -2.30 5.27 -6.07
C THR A 18 -2.47 4.01 -5.20
N ILE A 19 -3.24 4.16 -4.14
CA ILE A 19 -3.55 3.12 -3.17
C ILE A 19 -5.06 2.93 -3.02
N TRP A 20 -5.43 1.80 -2.44
CA TRP A 20 -6.74 1.51 -1.90
C TRP A 20 -6.67 1.67 -0.40
N SER A 21 -7.35 2.67 0.15
CA SER A 21 -7.46 2.88 1.59
C SER A 21 -8.75 2.23 2.10
N CYS A 22 -8.68 1.61 3.27
CA CYS A 22 -9.86 1.06 3.92
C CYS A 22 -10.82 2.19 4.32
N THR A 23 -12.12 2.03 4.03
CA THR A 23 -13.15 3.04 4.40
C THR A 23 -13.49 3.03 5.89
N ASN A 24 -13.11 1.97 6.60
CA ASN A 24 -13.33 1.86 8.03
C ASN A 24 -12.25 2.64 8.80
N GLU A 25 -12.65 3.72 9.48
CA GLU A 25 -11.76 4.58 10.28
C GLU A 25 -11.01 3.84 11.41
N LYS A 26 -11.53 2.69 11.87
CA LYS A 26 -10.86 1.84 12.87
C LYS A 26 -9.81 0.91 12.25
N CYS A 27 -9.66 0.91 10.92
CA CYS A 27 -8.74 0.06 10.19
C CYS A 27 -7.78 0.91 9.34
N ASN A 28 -6.49 0.81 9.66
CA ASN A 28 -5.43 1.51 8.93
C ASN A 28 -4.94 0.73 7.70
N GLY A 29 -5.76 -0.18 7.18
CA GLY A 29 -5.41 -1.06 6.07
C GLY A 29 -5.37 -0.27 4.77
N TRP A 30 -4.32 -0.48 3.99
CA TRP A 30 -4.24 0.04 2.62
C TRP A 30 -3.45 -0.93 1.73
N MET A 31 -3.67 -0.85 0.42
CA MET A 31 -3.01 -1.69 -0.58
C MET A 31 -2.63 -0.84 -1.80
N ARG A 32 -1.52 -1.12 -2.49
CA ARG A 32 -1.21 -0.39 -3.74
C ARG A 32 -2.12 -0.87 -4.86
N ASP A 33 -2.58 0.05 -5.71
CA ASP A 33 -3.45 -0.27 -6.85
C ASP A 33 -2.82 -1.27 -7.83
N ASN A 34 -1.49 -1.28 -7.92
CA ASN A 34 -0.69 -2.19 -8.78
C ASN A 34 -0.79 -3.67 -8.38
N PHE A 35 -1.28 -3.99 -7.18
CA PHE A 35 -1.39 -5.36 -6.67
C PHE A 35 -2.84 -5.80 -6.45
N VAL A 36 -3.78 -5.09 -7.05
CA VAL A 36 -5.21 -5.41 -6.93
C VAL A 36 -5.69 -6.09 -8.19
N PHE A 37 -6.32 -7.25 -8.01
CA PHE A 37 -6.90 -8.04 -9.09
C PHE A 37 -8.33 -7.61 -9.44
N LEU A 38 -9.04 -7.00 -8.48
CA LEU A 38 -10.43 -6.57 -8.59
C LEU A 38 -10.52 -5.06 -8.86
N ASN A 39 -11.60 -4.64 -9.52
CA ASN A 39 -11.88 -3.22 -9.70
C ASN A 39 -12.10 -2.47 -8.37
N GLN A 40 -12.64 -3.15 -7.36
CA GLN A 40 -12.74 -2.65 -5.99
C GLN A 40 -12.36 -3.76 -5.01
N PRO A 41 -11.25 -3.62 -4.25
CA PRO A 41 -10.86 -4.62 -3.28
C PRO A 41 -11.63 -4.49 -1.97
N ILE A 42 -11.67 -5.61 -1.25
CA ILE A 42 -12.14 -5.69 0.12
C ILE A 42 -10.91 -5.76 1.02
N CYS A 43 -10.93 -5.03 2.13
CA CYS A 43 -9.84 -5.02 3.10
C CYS A 43 -9.71 -6.39 3.77
N GLY A 44 -8.55 -7.04 3.67
CA GLY A 44 -8.32 -8.36 4.27
C GLY A 44 -8.28 -8.38 5.81
N GLN A 45 -8.27 -7.21 6.46
CA GLN A 45 -8.23 -7.10 7.93
C GLN A 45 -9.61 -6.97 8.56
N CYS A 46 -10.52 -6.21 7.92
CA CYS A 46 -11.83 -5.90 8.50
C CYS A 46 -13.00 -6.15 7.53
N ASN A 47 -12.72 -6.71 6.36
CA ASN A 47 -13.70 -7.05 5.32
C ASN A 47 -14.56 -5.88 4.84
N SER A 48 -14.15 -4.64 5.13
CA SER A 48 -14.80 -3.43 4.62
C SER A 48 -14.32 -3.13 3.20
N PHE A 49 -15.14 -2.41 2.44
CA PHE A 49 -14.73 -1.91 1.14
C PHE A 49 -13.53 -0.96 1.25
N MET A 50 -12.76 -0.86 0.18
CA MET A 50 -11.69 0.12 0.07
C MET A 50 -12.04 1.18 -0.99
N GLU A 51 -11.49 2.36 -0.81
CA GLU A 51 -11.61 3.50 -1.72
C GLU A 51 -10.24 3.89 -2.30
N LYS A 52 -10.23 4.44 -3.53
CA LYS A 52 -8.98 4.91 -4.14
C LYS A 52 -8.53 6.19 -3.45
N SER A 53 -7.24 6.22 -3.11
CA SER A 53 -6.57 7.36 -2.51
C SER A 53 -5.13 7.42 -3.02
N GLU A 54 -4.39 8.46 -2.66
CA GLU A 54 -2.99 8.63 -3.02
C GLU A 54 -2.14 8.76 -1.77
N LYS A 55 -0.95 8.14 -1.80
CA LYS A 55 -0.03 8.17 -0.66
C LYS A 55 1.41 8.26 -1.14
N MET A 56 2.20 9.09 -0.46
CA MET A 56 3.65 9.15 -0.61
C MET A 56 4.26 7.87 -0.05
N LEU A 57 4.79 7.03 -0.94
CA LEU A 57 5.42 5.76 -0.60
C LEU A 57 6.80 5.67 -1.23
N PRO A 58 7.73 4.90 -0.66
CA PRO A 58 8.99 4.58 -1.32
C PRO A 58 8.74 3.94 -2.69
N ILE A 59 9.53 4.36 -3.68
CA ILE A 59 9.51 3.80 -5.03
C ILE A 59 9.67 2.28 -4.93
N LEU A 60 8.77 1.55 -5.58
CA LEU A 60 8.79 0.09 -5.63
C LEU A 60 8.71 -0.36 -7.09
N ALA A 61 9.80 -0.92 -7.60
CA ALA A 61 9.81 -1.54 -8.91
C ALA A 61 8.90 -2.79 -8.89
N ASN A 62 7.79 -2.73 -9.63
CA ASN A 62 6.91 -3.88 -9.80
C ASN A 62 7.53 -4.82 -10.85
N THR A 63 8.06 -5.97 -10.41
CA THR A 63 8.58 -7.02 -11.29
C THR A 63 7.50 -8.06 -11.65
N SER A 64 6.30 -7.94 -11.10
CA SER A 64 5.20 -8.84 -11.40
C SER A 64 4.63 -8.55 -12.80
N PRO A 65 4.22 -9.57 -13.55
CA PRO A 65 3.55 -9.36 -14.84
C PRO A 65 2.25 -8.57 -14.64
N ASN A 66 2.01 -7.55 -15.48
CA ASN A 66 0.79 -6.75 -15.45
C ASN A 66 -0.43 -7.66 -15.58
N GLN A 67 -1.21 -7.77 -14.49
CA GLN A 67 -2.45 -8.51 -14.47
C GLN A 67 -3.58 -7.58 -14.89
N THR A 68 -4.44 -8.03 -15.81
CA THR A 68 -5.66 -7.30 -16.18
C THR A 68 -6.64 -7.39 -15.01
N LYS A 69 -7.17 -6.24 -14.58
CA LYS A 69 -8.20 -6.20 -13.54
C LYS A 69 -9.50 -6.73 -14.13
N HIS A 70 -10.13 -7.68 -13.45
CA HIS A 70 -11.39 -8.30 -13.85
C HIS A 70 -12.54 -7.88 -12.92
#